data_AF-A0A2E0X482-F1
#
_entry.id   AF-A0A2E0X482-F1
#
_cell.length_a   1.000
_cell.length_b   1.000
_cell.length_c   1.000
_cell.angle_alpha   90.00
_cell.angle_beta   90.00
_cell.angle_gamma   90.00
#
_symmetry.space_group_name_H-M   'P 1'
#
loop_
_entity.id
_entity.type
_entity.pdbx_description
1 polymer ?
#
loop_
_entity_poly.entity_id
_entity_poly.type
_entity_poly.pdbx_seq_one_letter_code
_entity_poly.pdbx_strand_id
1 'polypeptide(L)' 'MDKVLQSGGADTGVSIYDEFPRRTLTEAARREGKGPSTVWRWALKGCRGVKLETFLHGGVRCTTDPALRRFFDAI' A
#
# COMPACT_ATOMS: atom_id res chain seq x y z
N MET A 1 -46.74 14.95 -5.15
CA MET A 1 -45.28 15.18 -5.06
C MET A 1 -44.76 14.45 -3.84
N ASP A 2 -44.82 13.12 -3.83
CA ASP A 2 -43.79 12.18 -4.33
C ASP A 2 -42.68 12.02 -3.28
N LYS A 3 -42.82 11.13 -2.30
CA LYS A 3 -42.64 9.66 -2.25
C LYS A 3 -41.31 9.32 -1.55
N VAL A 4 -41.49 8.71 -0.39
CA VAL A 4 -40.62 7.83 0.40
C VAL A 4 -39.50 7.15 -0.41
N LEU A 5 -38.30 7.10 0.17
CA LEU A 5 -37.50 5.86 0.32
C LEU A 5 -36.39 6.07 1.36
N GLN A 6 -36.63 5.51 2.55
CA GLN A 6 -35.59 5.11 3.48
C GLN A 6 -34.90 3.86 2.93
N SER A 7 -33.57 3.86 2.92
CA SER A 7 -32.77 2.65 3.06
C SER A 7 -31.52 3.00 3.84
N GLY A 8 -31.59 2.79 5.16
CA GLY A 8 -30.43 2.79 6.04
C GLY A 8 -29.58 1.57 5.75
N GLY A 9 -28.47 1.77 5.05
CA GLY A 9 -27.29 0.94 5.19
C GLY A 9 -26.31 1.71 6.06
N ALA A 10 -25.88 1.13 7.17
CA ALA A 10 -24.77 1.67 7.95
C ALA A 10 -23.50 1.56 7.09
N ASP A 11 -23.27 2.59 6.27
CA ASP A 11 -22.03 2.77 5.53
C ASP A 11 -20.93 2.94 6.57
N THR A 12 -20.23 1.84 6.82
CA THR A 12 -19.18 1.76 7.82
C THR A 12 -18.09 2.65 7.28
N GLY A 13 -18.01 3.88 7.81
CA GLY A 13 -17.17 4.98 7.33
C GLY A 13 -15.67 4.71 7.47
N VAL A 14 -15.20 3.65 6.85
CA VAL A 14 -13.82 3.51 6.42
C VAL A 14 -13.81 4.05 5.00
N SER A 15 -13.21 5.23 4.84
CA SER A 15 -12.92 5.74 3.51
C SER A 15 -12.21 4.63 2.71
N ILE A 16 -12.66 4.35 1.49
CA ILE A 16 -11.99 3.39 0.58
C ILE A 16 -10.47 3.65 0.43
N TYR A 17 -10.00 4.83 0.84
CA TYR A 17 -8.60 5.23 0.87
C TYR A 17 -7.81 4.74 2.11
N ASP A 18 -8.47 4.27 3.17
CA ASP A 18 -7.84 3.78 4.40
C ASP A 18 -7.72 2.24 4.47
N GLU A 19 -8.36 1.52 3.54
CA GLU A 19 -8.34 0.05 3.52
C GLU A 19 -6.92 -0.53 3.31
N PHE A 20 -6.02 0.25 2.69
CA PHE A 20 -4.64 -0.15 2.44
C PHE A 20 -3.66 0.90 2.98
N PRO A 21 -3.19 0.76 4.24
CA PRO A 21 -2.26 1.73 4.80
C PRO A 21 -1.01 1.83 3.93
N ARG A 22 -0.82 3.01 3.36
CA ARG A 22 0.37 3.34 2.58
C ARG A 22 1.57 3.47 3.50
N ARG A 23 2.74 3.06 3.02
CA ARG A 23 4.03 3.23 3.69
C ARG A 23 5.02 3.86 2.74
N THR A 24 5.75 4.87 3.19
CA THR A 24 6.97 5.31 2.52
C THR A 24 7.98 4.15 2.46
N LEU A 25 8.94 4.20 1.54
CA LEU A 25 9.97 3.16 1.48
C LEU A 25 10.84 3.10 2.74
N THR A 26 10.97 4.21 3.48
CA THR A 26 11.66 4.25 4.77
C THR A 26 10.88 3.51 5.86
N GLU A 27 9.56 3.70 5.93
CA GLU A 27 8.71 2.97 6.87
C GLU A 27 8.65 1.49 6.56
N ALA A 28 8.57 1.12 5.28
CA ALA A 28 8.68 -0.27 4.84
C ALA A 28 10.02 -0.88 5.25
N ALA A 29 11.14 -0.16 5.06
CA ALA A 29 12.46 -0.64 5.48
C ALA A 29 12.53 -0.90 6.99
N ARG A 30 11.98 0.01 7.80
CA ARG A 30 11.92 -0.16 9.26
C ARG A 30 11.06 -1.35 9.67
N ARG A 31 9.89 -1.53 9.05
CA ARG A 31 8.98 -2.66 9.30
C ARG A 31 9.65 -4.01 9.04
N GLU A 32 10.33 -4.14 7.91
CA GLU A 32 10.95 -5.41 7.48
C GLU A 32 12.35 -5.65 8.09
N GLY A 33 12.84 -4.76 8.94
CA GLY A 33 14.20 -4.84 9.48
C GLY A 33 15.27 -4.80 8.38
N LYS A 34 15.05 -3.98 7.34
CA LYS A 34 15.97 -3.82 6.20
C LYS A 34 16.54 -2.41 6.13
N GLY A 35 17.70 -2.28 5.49
CA GLY A 35 18.24 -0.96 5.17
C GLY A 35 17.39 -0.23 4.12
N PRO A 36 17.21 1.11 4.21
CA PRO A 36 16.44 1.89 3.23
C PRO A 36 16.91 1.69 1.78
N SER A 37 18.22 1.61 1.56
CA SER A 37 18.82 1.35 0.23
C SER A 37 18.39 0.01 -0.36
N THR A 38 18.13 -1.00 0.47
CA THR A 38 17.65 -2.31 0.02
C THR A 38 16.21 -2.23 -0.50
N VAL A 39 15.33 -1.54 0.23
CA VAL A 39 13.94 -1.34 -0.21
C VAL A 39 13.87 -0.44 -1.46
N TRP A 40 14.71 0.59 -1.54
CA TRP A 40 14.85 1.38 -2.76
C TRP A 40 15.32 0.54 -3.96
N ARG A 41 16.28 -0.36 -3.76
CA ARG A 41 16.71 -1.30 -4.80
C ARG A 41 15.57 -2.21 -5.23
N TRP A 42 14.77 -2.74 -4.31
CA TRP A 42 13.60 -3.55 -4.63
C TRP A 42 12.57 -2.78 -5.45
N ALA A 43 12.32 -1.52 -5.13
CA ALA A 43 11.40 -0.66 -5.86
C ALA A 43 11.91 -0.26 -7.26
N LEU A 44 13.22 -0.08 -7.44
CA LEU A 44 13.80 0.40 -8.70
C LEU A 44 14.21 -0.74 -9.64
N LYS A 45 14.86 -1.76 -9.10
CA LYS A 45 15.49 -2.86 -9.84
C LYS A 45 14.90 -4.23 -9.53
N GLY A 46 14.33 -4.41 -8.34
CA GLY A 46 13.82 -5.70 -7.86
C GLY A 46 14.87 -6.57 -7.17
N CYS A 47 14.49 -7.82 -6.90
CA CYS A 47 15.28 -8.89 -6.32
C CYS A 47 14.84 -10.21 -6.95
N ARG A 48 15.78 -11.03 -7.42
CA ARG A 48 15.47 -12.36 -8.03
C ARG A 48 14.41 -12.31 -9.15
N GLY A 49 14.38 -11.22 -9.93
CA GLY A 49 13.39 -11.03 -11.01
C GLY A 49 12.04 -10.46 -10.55
N VAL A 50 11.81 -10.29 -9.25
CA VAL A 50 10.58 -9.72 -8.68
C VAL A 50 10.81 -8.26 -8.28
N LYS A 51 9.88 -7.36 -8.61
CA LYS A 51 9.96 -5.92 -8.30
C LYS A 51 8.91 -5.54 -7.26
N LEU A 52 9.30 -4.74 -6.27
CA LEU A 52 8.36 -4.25 -5.26
C LEU A 52 7.40 -3.23 -5.90
N GLU A 53 6.11 -3.49 -5.77
CA GLU A 53 5.06 -2.57 -6.23
C GLU A 53 5.10 -1.28 -5.42
N THR A 54 5.15 -0.15 -6.13
CA THR A 54 5.20 1.18 -5.54
C THR A 54 4.39 2.17 -6.37
N PHE A 55 3.92 3.24 -5.71
CA PHE A 55 3.22 4.35 -6.33
C PHE A 55 3.74 5.68 -5.77
N LEU A 56 3.46 6.78 -6.45
CA LEU A 56 3.75 8.13 -5.95
C LEU A 56 2.51 8.69 -5.25
N HIS A 57 2.71 9.25 -4.06
CA HIS A 57 1.69 9.98 -3.31
C HIS A 57 2.30 11.28 -2.80
N GLY A 58 1.84 12.41 -3.32
CA GLY A 58 2.40 13.72 -2.98
C GLY A 58 3.91 13.84 -3.28
N GLY A 59 4.40 13.19 -4.34
CA GLY A 59 5.82 13.16 -4.70
C GLY A 59 6.67 12.17 -3.90
N VAL A 60 6.11 11.52 -2.87
CA VAL A 60 6.79 10.50 -2.08
C VAL A 60 6.48 9.12 -2.66
N ARG A 61 7.51 8.28 -2.79
CA ARG A 61 7.34 6.88 -3.21
C ARG A 61 6.88 6.03 -2.04
N CYS A 62 5.73 5.41 -2.23
CA CYS A 62 5.06 4.58 -1.24
C CYS A 62 4.83 3.16 -1.77
N THR A 63 4.62 2.24 -0.84
CA THR A 63 4.13 0.88 -1.05
C THR A 63 2.98 0.61 -0.06
N THR A 64 2.45 -0.60 -0.05
CA THR A 64 1.40 -1.03 0.89
C THR A 64 1.80 -2.34 1.56
N ASP A 65 1.16 -2.67 2.69
CA ASP A 65 1.38 -3.96 3.36
C ASP A 65 1.08 -5.17 2.45
N PRO A 66 -0.04 -5.20 1.66
CA PRO A 66 -0.26 -6.29 0.71
C PRO A 66 0.79 -6.38 -0.39
N ALA A 67 1.31 -5.25 -0.88
CA ALA A 67 2.38 -5.24 -1.88
C ALA A 67 3.69 -5.82 -1.34
N LEU A 68 4.05 -5.48 -0.10
CA LEU A 68 5.18 -6.09 0.60
C LEU A 68 4.97 -7.60 0.76
N ARG A 69 3.77 -8.02 1.16
CA ARG A 69 3.44 -9.44 1.30
C ARG A 69 3.62 -10.20 -0.02
N ARG A 70 3.01 -9.71 -1.12
CA ARG A 70 3.17 -10.30 -2.46
C ARG A 70 4.63 -10.36 -2.91
N PHE A 71 5.41 -9.31 -2.59
CA PHE A 71 6.82 -9.26 -2.90
C PHE A 71 7.60 -10.36 -2.18
N PHE A 72 7.39 -10.52 -0.86
CA PHE A 72 8.07 -11.55 -0.06
C PHE A 72 7.63 -12.97 -0.40
N ASP A 73 6.36 -13.19 -0.71
CA ASP A 73 5.86 -14.51 -1.14
C ASP A 73 6.48 -14.97 -2.48
N ALA A 74 6.99 -14.03 -3.27
CA ALA A 74 7.55 -14.30 -4.60
C ALA A 74 9.10 -14.37 -4.64
N ILE A 75 9.83 -14.10 -3.54
CA ILE A 75 11.31 -14.08 -3.50
C ILE A 75 11.92 -15.15 -2.60
#